data_AF-A0A6L3VSL6-F1
#
_entry.id   AF-A0A6L3VSL6-F1
#
_cell.length_a   1.000
_cell.length_b   1.000
_cell.length_c   1.000
_cell.angle_alpha   90.00
_cell.angle_beta   90.00
_cell.angle_gamma   90.00
#
_symmetry.space_group_name_H-M   'P 1'
#
loop_
_entity.id
_entity.type
_entity.pdbx_description
1 polymer ?
#
loop_
_entity_poly.entity_id
_entity_poly.type
_entity_poly.pdbx_seq_one_letter_code
_entity_poly.pdbx_strand_id
1 'polypeptide(L)'
;MLEDVPIPGGIHVRLRFDGLYAEQGQAYTSFLRFFPTGEGMAASVEHDLPLEETVVSVAAWLLPEHPYASRGPYSVEDNVLSFDATSREGLVEYLGVIAPHGMELCLHSHSHINGHRAYGVYRYQRLPSS
;
A
#
# COMPACT_ATOMS: atom_id res chain seq x y z
N MET A 1 -0.90 -11.80 -38.88
CA MET A 1 -0.22 -10.95 -37.89
C MET A 1 -1.10 -9.74 -37.70
N LEU A 2 -1.82 -9.68 -36.58
CA LEU A 2 -2.59 -8.50 -36.19
C LEU A 2 -1.70 -7.73 -35.22
N GLU A 3 -1.32 -6.52 -35.60
CA GLU A 3 -0.56 -5.62 -34.73
C GLU A 3 -1.52 -5.01 -33.70
N ASP A 4 -1.13 -5.10 -32.42
CA ASP A 4 -1.81 -4.44 -31.31
C ASP A 4 -1.81 -2.92 -31.55
N VAL A 5 -3.00 -2.37 -31.84
CA VAL A 5 -3.20 -0.93 -31.93
C VAL A 5 -3.36 -0.39 -30.51
N PRO A 6 -2.48 0.50 -30.03
CA PRO A 6 -2.65 1.10 -28.71
C PRO A 6 -3.86 2.03 -28.71
N ILE A 7 -4.83 1.75 -27.83
CA ILE A 7 -6.01 2.59 -27.63
C ILE A 7 -5.58 3.90 -26.93
N PRO A 8 -5.71 5.08 -27.55
CA PRO A 8 -5.38 6.34 -26.91
C PRO A 8 -6.42 6.62 -25.82
N GLY A 9 -5.99 6.68 -24.55
CA GLY A 9 -6.85 6.97 -23.40
C GLY A 9 -6.98 5.86 -22.37
N GLY A 10 -6.18 4.79 -22.45
CA GLY A 10 -6.15 3.74 -21.43
C GLY A 10 -5.84 4.33 -20.05
N ILE A 11 -6.78 4.20 -19.11
CA ILE A 11 -6.52 4.50 -17.71
C ILE A 11 -5.43 3.54 -17.24
N HIS A 12 -4.23 4.07 -17.02
CA HIS A 12 -3.15 3.28 -16.44
C HIS A 12 -3.48 3.01 -14.97
N VAL A 13 -3.91 1.78 -14.72
CA VAL A 13 -4.01 1.24 -13.37
C VAL A 13 -2.67 0.62 -13.03
N ARG A 14 -1.94 1.26 -12.11
CA ARG A 14 -0.64 0.78 -11.65
C ARG A 14 -0.38 1.28 -10.25
N LEU A 15 0.33 0.48 -9.46
CA LEU A 15 0.90 0.93 -8.20
C LEU A 15 1.91 2.05 -8.44
N ARG A 16 2.01 2.94 -7.47
CA ARG A 16 3.06 3.95 -7.38
C ARG A 16 4.14 3.48 -6.43
N PHE A 17 5.38 3.71 -6.80
CA PHE A 17 6.56 3.25 -6.06
C PHE A 17 7.41 4.41 -5.50
N ASP A 18 7.06 5.65 -5.84
CA ASP A 18 7.71 6.89 -5.42
C ASP A 18 7.08 7.50 -4.15
N GLY A 19 6.28 6.71 -3.42
CA GLY A 19 5.57 7.18 -2.23
C GLY A 19 4.95 6.07 -1.41
N LEU A 20 3.99 6.45 -0.56
CA LEU A 20 3.23 5.57 0.33
C LEU A 20 1.74 5.67 0.02
N TYR A 21 0.97 4.71 0.49
CA TYR A 21 -0.49 4.78 0.54
C TYR A 21 -0.93 4.84 2.00
N ALA A 22 -1.73 5.85 2.37
CA ALA A 22 -2.13 6.10 3.75
C ALA A 22 -3.66 6.05 3.92
N GLU A 23 -4.11 5.38 4.97
CA GLU A 23 -5.50 5.36 5.41
C GLU A 23 -5.57 5.86 6.85
N GLN A 24 -6.29 6.96 7.07
CA GLN A 24 -6.44 7.57 8.39
C GLN A 24 -7.65 6.94 9.09
N GLY A 25 -7.38 6.09 10.09
CA GLY A 25 -8.40 5.55 10.99
C GLY A 25 -8.77 6.54 12.09
N GLN A 26 -9.45 6.08 13.13
CA GLN A 26 -9.77 6.94 14.30
C GLN A 26 -8.59 7.04 15.28
N ALA A 27 -7.89 5.93 15.52
CA ALA A 27 -6.81 5.85 16.51
C ALA A 27 -5.41 5.80 15.89
N TYR A 28 -5.31 5.34 14.65
CA TYR A 28 -4.05 5.14 13.95
C TYR A 28 -4.19 5.46 12.47
N THR A 29 -3.07 5.81 11.83
CA THR A 29 -2.95 5.83 10.37
C THR A 29 -2.21 4.57 9.94
N SER A 30 -2.80 3.83 9.00
CA SER A 30 -2.17 2.69 8.35
C SER A 30 -1.47 3.12 7.06
N PHE A 31 -0.25 2.62 6.86
CA PHE A 31 0.60 2.93 5.72
C PHE A 31 0.97 1.66 4.97
N LEU A 32 0.92 1.72 3.65
CA LEU A 32 1.39 0.69 2.73
C LEU A 32 2.44 1.27 1.78
N ARG A 33 3.48 0.50 1.47
CA ARG A 33 4.47 0.83 0.44
C ARG A 33 4.72 -0.37 -0.44
N PHE A 34 4.86 -0.13 -1.74
CA PHE A 34 5.12 -1.18 -2.72
C PHE A 34 6.41 -0.90 -3.48
N PHE A 35 7.07 -1.97 -3.91
CA PHE A 35 8.33 -1.91 -4.64
C PHE A 35 8.21 -2.64 -5.99
N PRO A 36 8.94 -2.21 -7.03
CA PRO A 36 8.91 -2.87 -8.35
C PRO A 36 9.44 -4.30 -8.32
N THR A 37 10.09 -4.71 -7.23
CA THR A 37 10.57 -6.07 -6.98
C THR A 37 9.47 -7.08 -6.62
N GLY A 38 8.23 -6.62 -6.41
CA GLY A 38 7.10 -7.47 -5.99
C GLY A 38 6.93 -7.60 -4.47
N GLU A 39 7.70 -6.85 -3.68
CA GLU A 39 7.55 -6.77 -2.23
C GLU A 39 6.68 -5.57 -1.82
N GLY A 40 5.82 -5.78 -0.84
CA GLY A 40 5.02 -4.76 -0.17
C GLY A 40 5.35 -4.70 1.31
N MET A 41 5.13 -3.54 1.92
CA MET A 41 5.36 -3.32 3.35
C MET A 41 4.19 -2.57 3.98
N ALA A 42 3.91 -2.87 5.24
CA ALA A 42 2.85 -2.25 6.03
C ALA A 42 3.34 -1.82 7.42
N ALA A 43 2.84 -0.67 7.86
CA ALA A 43 3.00 -0.16 9.22
C ALA A 43 1.73 0.58 9.64
N SER A 44 1.52 0.74 10.94
CA SER A 44 0.50 1.63 11.50
C SER A 44 1.10 2.41 12.65
N VAL A 45 0.71 3.68 12.78
CA VAL A 45 1.21 4.60 13.79
C VAL A 45 0.07 5.40 14.38
N GLU A 46 0.22 5.80 15.65
CA GLU A 46 -0.72 6.69 16.33
C GLU A 46 -0.65 8.11 15.76
N HIS A 47 -1.72 8.89 15.94
CA HIS A 47 -1.84 10.25 15.40
C HIS A 47 -1.10 11.30 16.24
N ASP A 48 0.22 11.15 16.34
CA ASP A 48 1.04 12.05 17.16
C ASP A 48 1.51 13.30 16.40
N LEU A 49 1.51 13.24 15.06
CA LEU A 49 2.04 14.27 14.17
C LEU A 49 1.11 14.52 12.97
N PRO A 50 1.23 15.68 12.29
CA PRO A 50 0.56 15.91 11.01
C PRO A 50 0.96 14.84 9.97
N LEU A 51 0.00 14.43 9.12
CA LEU A 51 0.20 13.35 8.14
C LEU A 51 1.44 13.57 7.25
N GLU A 52 1.70 14.81 6.83
CA GLU A 52 2.85 15.15 5.98
C GLU A 52 4.18 14.82 6.66
N GLU A 53 4.32 15.12 7.96
CA GLU A 53 5.49 14.80 8.76
C GLU A 53 5.59 13.29 9.00
N THR A 54 4.46 12.65 9.32
CA THR A 54 4.38 11.20 9.54
C THR A 54 4.79 10.40 8.31
N VAL A 55 4.36 10.82 7.11
CA VAL A 55 4.70 10.15 5.84
C VAL A 55 6.21 10.05 5.65
N VAL A 56 6.95 11.13 5.93
CA VAL A 56 8.41 11.14 5.78
C VAL A 56 9.07 10.19 6.77
N SER A 57 8.66 10.23 8.04
CA SER A 57 9.21 9.35 9.08
C SER A 57 8.90 7.88 8.81
N VAL A 58 7.65 7.55 8.45
CA VAL A 58 7.22 6.16 8.19
C VAL A 58 7.88 5.61 6.92
N ALA A 59 8.12 6.43 5.90
CA ALA A 59 8.82 5.98 4.70
C ALA A 59 10.24 5.49 4.96
N ALA A 60 10.91 6.04 5.98
CA ALA A 60 12.23 5.55 6.40
C ALA A 60 12.16 4.17 7.08
N TRP A 61 11.01 3.82 7.67
CA TRP A 61 10.79 2.52 8.31
C TRP A 61 10.25 1.47 7.33
N LEU A 62 9.52 1.89 6.30
CA LEU A 62 9.05 1.02 5.22
C LEU A 62 10.13 0.87 4.15
N LEU A 63 11.27 0.29 4.53
CA LEU A 63 12.36 -0.13 3.65
C LEU A 63 12.61 -1.63 3.84
N PRO A 64 12.93 -2.41 2.79
CA PRO A 64 13.10 -3.86 2.88
C PRO A 64 14.08 -4.32 3.97
N GLU A 65 15.07 -3.49 4.30
CA GLU A 65 16.11 -3.76 5.28
C GLU A 65 15.67 -3.46 6.72
N HIS A 66 14.53 -2.80 6.92
CA HIS A 66 14.06 -2.39 8.24
C HIS A 66 13.42 -3.56 8.98
N PRO A 67 13.90 -3.92 10.19
CA PRO A 67 13.60 -5.21 10.82
C PRO A 67 12.20 -5.33 11.43
N TYR A 68 11.47 -4.22 11.58
CA TYR A 68 10.19 -4.17 12.30
C TYR A 68 8.98 -3.87 11.43
N ALA A 69 9.17 -3.65 10.13
CA ALA A 69 8.05 -3.45 9.22
C ALA A 69 7.42 -4.79 8.84
N SER A 70 6.09 -4.83 8.79
CA SER A 70 5.39 -5.99 8.22
C SER A 70 5.66 -6.01 6.73
N ARG A 71 5.94 -7.19 6.16
CA ARG A 71 6.30 -7.30 4.74
C ARG A 71 5.83 -8.61 4.12
N GLY A 72 5.78 -8.62 2.80
CA GLY A 72 5.57 -9.83 2.04
C GLY A 72 5.25 -9.55 0.57
N PRO A 73 4.91 -10.60 -0.19
CA PRO A 73 4.68 -10.48 -1.61
C PRO A 73 3.36 -9.76 -1.90
N TYR A 74 3.31 -9.08 -3.04
CA TYR A 74 2.05 -8.63 -3.63
C TYR A 74 1.93 -9.11 -5.09
N SER A 75 0.70 -9.20 -5.57
CA SER A 75 0.39 -9.43 -6.98
C SER A 75 -0.63 -8.41 -7.47
N VAL A 76 -0.51 -8.05 -8.75
CA VAL A 76 -1.50 -7.21 -9.44
C VAL A 76 -1.92 -7.91 -10.73
N GLU A 77 -3.20 -8.21 -10.83
CA GLU A 77 -3.82 -8.76 -12.05
C GLU A 77 -4.91 -7.77 -12.51
N ASP A 78 -4.74 -7.20 -13.69
CA ASP A 78 -5.51 -6.05 -14.20
C ASP A 78 -5.50 -4.84 -13.23
N ASN A 79 -6.52 -4.73 -12.39
CA ASN A 79 -6.64 -3.70 -11.35
C ASN A 79 -6.79 -4.28 -9.94
N VAL A 80 -6.72 -5.60 -9.78
CA VAL A 80 -6.89 -6.30 -8.51
C VAL A 80 -5.54 -6.42 -7.84
N LEU A 81 -5.44 -5.95 -6.60
CA LEU A 81 -4.26 -6.05 -5.74
C LEU A 81 -4.50 -7.12 -4.67
N SER A 82 -3.57 -8.07 -4.55
CA SER A 82 -3.43 -8.95 -3.38
C SER A 82 -2.09 -8.66 -2.70
N PHE A 83 -2.06 -8.57 -1.37
CA PHE A 83 -0.85 -8.30 -0.61
C PHE A 83 -0.90 -8.95 0.77
N ASP A 84 0.17 -9.65 1.13
CA ASP A 84 0.32 -10.31 2.43
C ASP A 84 1.39 -9.60 3.26
N ALA A 85 1.01 -9.01 4.39
CA ALA A 85 1.92 -8.36 5.31
C ALA A 85 2.19 -9.26 6.52
N THR A 86 3.39 -9.85 6.59
CA THR A 86 3.81 -10.70 7.71
C THR A 86 4.75 -9.93 8.64
N SER A 87 4.49 -10.00 9.94
CA SER A 87 5.34 -9.49 11.01
C SER A 87 5.62 -10.58 12.05
N ARG A 88 6.25 -10.23 13.18
CA ARG A 88 6.44 -11.16 14.30
C ARG A 88 5.13 -11.48 15.02
N GLU A 89 4.18 -10.56 14.96
CA GLU A 89 2.88 -10.61 15.60
C GLU A 89 1.89 -11.45 14.80
N GLY A 90 2.05 -11.52 13.46
CA GLY A 90 1.32 -12.43 12.60
C GLY A 90 1.14 -11.89 11.18
N LEU A 91 0.05 -12.29 10.53
CA LEU A 91 -0.25 -12.00 9.13
C LEU A 91 -1.47 -11.08 9.02
N VAL A 92 -1.38 -10.11 8.11
CA VAL A 92 -2.51 -9.32 7.62
C VAL A 92 -2.59 -9.47 6.09
N GLU A 93 -3.73 -9.94 5.61
CA GLU A 93 -4.01 -10.07 4.18
C GLU A 93 -4.77 -8.82 3.70
N TYR A 94 -4.43 -8.34 2.51
CA TYR A 94 -5.09 -7.24 1.83
C TYR A 94 -5.54 -7.69 0.44
N LEU A 95 -6.81 -7.42 0.12
CA LEU A 95 -7.38 -7.71 -1.20
C LEU A 95 -8.29 -6.57 -1.64
N GLY A 96 -8.13 -6.10 -2.87
CA GLY A 96 -9.04 -5.12 -3.42
C GLY A 96 -8.57 -4.57 -4.75
N VAL A 97 -8.87 -3.29 -5.01
CA VAL A 97 -8.65 -2.67 -6.32
C VAL A 97 -7.80 -1.42 -6.25
N ILE A 98 -6.99 -1.25 -7.28
CA ILE A 98 -6.24 -0.03 -7.56
C ILE A 98 -7.16 0.90 -8.35
N ALA A 99 -7.41 2.10 -7.82
CA ALA A 99 -8.20 3.11 -8.50
C ALA A 99 -7.46 3.70 -9.72
N PRO A 100 -8.17 4.37 -10.65
CA PRO A 100 -7.54 5.08 -11.77
C PRO A 100 -6.33 5.93 -11.36
N HIS A 101 -5.28 5.89 -12.16
CA HIS A 101 -4.02 6.61 -11.94
C HIS A 101 -3.22 6.20 -10.68
N GLY A 102 -3.65 5.13 -9.99
CA GLY A 102 -2.95 4.60 -8.81
C GLY A 102 -2.96 5.54 -7.61
N MET A 103 -3.93 6.45 -7.53
CA MET A 103 -4.02 7.44 -6.45
C MET A 103 -4.71 6.92 -5.20
N GLU A 104 -5.55 5.90 -5.33
CA GLU A 104 -6.24 5.26 -4.22
C GLU A 104 -6.17 3.73 -4.35
N LEU A 105 -6.12 3.05 -3.21
CA LEU A 105 -6.33 1.61 -3.09
C LEU A 105 -7.56 1.38 -2.24
N CYS A 106 -8.53 0.65 -2.77
CA CYS A 106 -9.75 0.28 -2.06
C CYS A 106 -9.60 -1.17 -1.62
N LEU A 107 -9.24 -1.39 -0.35
CA LEU A 107 -8.79 -2.70 0.13
C LEU A 107 -9.68 -3.20 1.27
N HIS A 108 -10.01 -4.48 1.21
CA HIS A 108 -10.41 -5.25 2.37
C HIS A 108 -9.16 -5.79 3.05
N SER A 109 -9.10 -5.69 4.37
CA SER A 109 -8.03 -6.29 5.18
C SER A 109 -8.57 -7.36 6.12
N HIS A 110 -7.76 -8.39 6.36
CA HIS A 110 -8.03 -9.45 7.32
C HIS A 110 -6.79 -9.72 8.17
N SER A 111 -6.86 -9.36 9.45
CA SER A 111 -5.81 -9.62 10.43
C SER A 111 -6.00 -11.01 11.02
N HIS A 112 -5.05 -11.90 10.79
CA HIS A 112 -5.01 -13.22 11.42
C HIS A 112 -4.48 -13.18 12.86
N ILE A 113 -4.01 -12.01 13.31
CA ILE A 113 -3.51 -11.78 14.68
C ILE A 113 -4.68 -11.78 15.68
N ASN A 114 -5.81 -11.16 15.31
CA ASN A 114 -6.97 -10.99 16.17
C ASN A 114 -8.33 -11.23 15.48
N GLY A 115 -8.32 -11.67 14.22
CA GLY A 115 -9.53 -11.92 13.42
C GLY A 115 -10.22 -10.66 12.91
N HIS A 116 -9.64 -9.47 13.12
CA HIS A 116 -10.24 -8.22 12.70
C HIS A 116 -10.31 -8.12 11.16
N ARG A 117 -11.42 -7.56 10.66
CA ARG A 117 -11.65 -7.30 9.24
C ARG A 117 -12.07 -5.86 9.03
N ALA A 118 -11.49 -5.21 8.02
CA ALA A 118 -11.82 -3.84 7.69
C ALA A 118 -11.93 -3.63 6.18
N TYR A 119 -12.51 -2.50 5.81
CA TYR A 119 -12.40 -1.93 4.47
C TYR A 119 -11.83 -0.53 4.62
N GLY A 120 -10.82 -0.20 3.82
CA GLY A 120 -10.13 1.09 3.86
C GLY A 120 -9.86 1.63 2.46
N VAL A 121 -9.82 2.97 2.36
CA VAL A 121 -9.38 3.67 1.16
C VAL A 121 -8.03 4.31 1.46
N TYR A 122 -6.97 3.72 0.92
CA TYR A 122 -5.61 4.20 1.11
C TYR A 122 -5.26 5.20 0.01
N ARG A 123 -4.92 6.43 0.38
CA ARG A 123 -4.61 7.51 -0.55
C ARG A 123 -3.11 7.70 -0.71
N TYR A 124 -2.68 7.84 -1.95
CA TYR A 124 -1.28 8.02 -2.29
C TYR A 124 -0.72 9.33 -1.69
N GLN A 125 0.39 9.19 -0.97
CA GLN A 125 1.19 10.25 -0.39
C GLN A 125 2.55 10.24 -1.07
N ARG A 126 2.84 11.29 -1.84
CA ARG A 126 4.12 11.43 -2.53
C ARG A 126 5.21 11.76 -1.51
N LEU A 127 6.37 11.11 -1.62
CA LEU A 127 7.52 11.52 -0.82
C LEU A 127 8.13 12.81 -1.37
N PRO A 128 8.64 13.69 -0.50
CA PRO A 128 9.35 14.88 -0.95
C PRO A 128 10.55 14.46 -1.81
N SER A 129 10.69 15.12 -2.96
CA SER A 129 11.88 14.99 -3.79
C SER A 129 13.09 15.45 -2.97
N SER A 130 14.11 14.61 -2.87
CA SER A 130 15.41 14.99 -2.30
C SER A 130 16.13 16.02 -3.17
#